data_AF-A0A1G6YWY5-F1
#
_entry.id   AF-A0A1G6YWY5-F1
#
_cell.length_a   1.000
_cell.length_b   1.000
_cell.length_c   1.000
_cell.angle_alpha   90.00
_cell.angle_beta   90.00
_cell.angle_gamma   90.00
#
_symmetry.space_group_name_H-M   'P 1'
#
loop_
_entity.id
_entity.type
_entity.pdbx_description
1 polymer ?
#
loop_
_entity_poly.entity_id
_entity_poly.type
_entity_poly.pdbx_seq_one_letter_code
_entity_poly.pdbx_strand_id
1 'polypeptide(L)'
;MEDLETKKRFEIVQRVMNLCISSLYTFYEESIIRKKSVLEFSRLKSMLQDESIRITDELSQLYLTYPVIACVQQYYHEKEFLWESTFYESLDKEQKSKWISYSPLHFQLSTFTANHTAYDEELPYFSIVVRAIVLERYSHFLYQQIESCLLKAHTIQQDDESTMIAEEVETYRPKKKTVVGTSNPFHHTLEAWQIKLLTECVNRSRMFTTTLTPEILTDFFEGKLEGVLISNNNRLLAYFMS
;
A
#
# COMPACT_ATOMS: atom_id res chain seq x y z
N MET A 1 24.96 -6.60 -30.03
CA MET A 1 25.98 -5.61 -29.60
C MET A 1 25.35 -4.23 -29.47
N GLU A 2 24.55 -3.79 -30.44
CA GLU A 2 23.79 -2.53 -30.44
C GLU A 2 22.76 -2.41 -29.29
N ASP A 3 22.09 -3.52 -28.96
CA ASP A 3 21.12 -3.61 -27.86
C ASP A 3 21.74 -3.36 -26.47
N LEU A 4 22.95 -3.88 -26.23
CA LEU A 4 23.67 -3.74 -24.96
C LEU A 4 24.18 -2.31 -24.75
N GLU A 5 24.62 -1.64 -25.81
CA GLU A 5 25.05 -0.23 -25.73
C GLU A 5 23.85 0.69 -25.49
N THR A 6 22.72 0.41 -26.15
CA THR A 6 21.46 1.13 -25.95
C THR A 6 20.96 0.96 -24.51
N LYS A 7 21.01 -0.27 -23.97
CA LYS A 7 20.66 -0.53 -22.57
C LYS A 7 21.50 0.31 -21.60
N LYS A 8 22.83 0.34 -21.78
CA LYS A 8 23.73 1.16 -20.94
C LYS A 8 23.39 2.65 -21.00
N ARG A 9 22.98 3.15 -22.17
CA ARG A 9 22.55 4.55 -22.33
C ARG A 9 21.27 4.81 -21.55
N PHE A 10 20.29 3.92 -21.62
CA PHE A 10 19.08 4.05 -20.81
C PHE A 10 19.36 3.92 -19.32
N GLU A 11 20.25 3.04 -18.87
CA GLU A 11 20.62 2.98 -17.44
C GLU A 11 21.13 4.33 -16.92
N ILE A 12 21.87 5.09 -17.74
CA ILE A 12 22.34 6.43 -17.40
C ILE A 12 21.17 7.42 -17.27
N VAL A 13 20.29 7.47 -18.27
CA VAL A 13 19.12 8.37 -18.26
C VAL A 13 18.13 7.99 -17.15
N GLN A 14 17.93 6.70 -16.94
CA GLN A 14 17.09 6.11 -15.90
C GLN A 14 17.56 6.55 -14.51
N ARG A 15 18.88 6.61 -14.25
CA ARG A 15 19.41 7.13 -12.99
C ARG A 15 19.05 8.60 -12.79
N VAL A 16 19.17 9.42 -13.84
CA VAL A 16 18.76 10.84 -13.79
C VAL A 16 17.26 10.96 -13.49
N MET A 17 16.43 10.20 -14.20
CA MET A 17 14.98 10.18 -13.93
C MET A 17 14.65 9.72 -12.52
N ASN A 18 15.30 8.66 -12.04
CA ASN A 18 15.10 8.14 -10.69
C ASN A 18 15.45 9.19 -9.62
N LEU A 19 16.50 9.98 -9.83
CA LEU A 19 16.83 11.11 -8.94
C LEU A 19 15.72 12.16 -8.91
N CYS A 20 15.20 12.56 -10.07
CA CYS A 20 14.07 13.49 -10.17
C CYS A 20 12.81 12.93 -9.48
N ILE A 21 12.47 11.69 -9.80
CA ILE A 21 11.28 10.99 -9.27
C ILE A 21 11.38 10.91 -7.76
N SER A 22 12.52 10.47 -7.22
CA SER A 22 12.72 10.41 -5.76
C SER A 22 12.59 11.78 -5.11
N SER A 23 13.22 12.82 -5.68
CA SER A 23 13.14 14.16 -5.13
C SER A 23 11.70 14.70 -5.09
N LEU A 24 10.95 14.57 -6.18
CA LEU A 24 9.57 15.04 -6.26
C LEU A 24 8.63 14.19 -5.40
N TYR A 25 8.78 12.87 -5.41
CA TYR A 25 7.97 11.97 -4.59
C TYR A 25 8.15 12.26 -3.10
N THR A 26 9.40 12.43 -2.63
CA THR A 26 9.67 12.80 -1.23
C THR A 26 9.01 14.12 -0.85
N PHE A 27 8.99 15.12 -1.75
CA PHE A 27 8.27 16.37 -1.49
C PHE A 27 6.76 16.15 -1.24
N TYR A 28 6.11 15.33 -2.06
CA TYR A 28 4.69 14.98 -1.89
C TYR A 28 4.44 14.18 -0.60
N GLU A 29 5.24 13.15 -0.36
CA GLU A 29 5.16 12.31 0.84
C GLU A 29 5.31 13.15 2.11
N GLU A 30 6.35 13.98 2.19
CA GLU A 30 6.58 14.85 3.34
C GLU A 30 5.46 15.88 3.53
N SER A 31 4.88 16.39 2.44
CA SER A 31 3.73 17.29 2.51
C SER A 31 2.55 16.64 3.24
N ILE A 32 2.25 15.38 2.92
CA ILE A 32 1.21 14.61 3.60
C ILE A 32 1.59 14.32 5.05
N ILE A 33 2.83 13.91 5.32
CA ILE A 33 3.31 13.64 6.69
C ILE A 33 3.18 14.89 7.58
N ARG A 34 3.58 16.07 7.08
CA ARG A 34 3.44 17.35 7.81
C ARG A 34 1.99 17.72 8.07
N LYS A 35 1.09 17.51 7.11
CA LYS A 35 -0.35 17.76 7.31
C LYS A 35 -0.94 16.78 8.33
N LYS A 36 -0.54 15.51 8.27
CA LYS A 36 -0.97 14.45 9.20
C LYS A 36 -0.60 14.73 10.65
N SER A 37 0.52 15.40 10.93
CA SER A 37 0.92 15.73 12.30
C SER A 37 0.12 16.89 12.91
N VAL A 38 -0.67 17.62 12.12
CA VAL A 38 -1.42 18.82 12.56
C VAL A 38 -2.93 18.67 12.43
N LEU A 39 -3.41 17.86 11.48
CA LEU A 39 -4.84 17.73 11.20
C LEU A 39 -5.53 16.69 12.09
N GLU A 40 -6.73 17.04 12.54
CA GLU A 40 -7.68 16.11 13.15
C GLU A 40 -8.05 14.97 12.20
N PHE A 41 -8.36 13.80 12.77
CA PHE A 41 -8.55 12.56 12.01
C PHE A 41 -9.63 12.65 10.91
N SER A 42 -10.79 13.23 11.21
CA SER A 42 -11.89 13.40 10.24
C SER A 42 -11.49 14.29 9.06
N ARG A 43 -10.80 15.40 9.36
CA ARG A 43 -10.31 16.35 8.35
C ARG A 43 -9.17 15.75 7.52
N LEU A 44 -8.27 15.00 8.15
CA LEU A 44 -7.21 14.27 7.46
C LEU A 44 -7.79 13.26 6.47
N LYS A 45 -8.79 12.47 6.88
CA LYS A 45 -9.44 11.48 6.00
C LYS A 45 -10.08 12.15 4.78
N SER A 46 -10.85 13.22 4.98
CA SER A 46 -11.46 13.98 3.87
C SER A 46 -10.39 14.54 2.93
N MET A 47 -9.35 15.18 3.48
CA MET A 47 -8.27 15.74 2.67
C MET A 47 -7.55 14.67 1.84
N LEU A 48 -7.28 13.49 2.39
CA LEU A 48 -6.65 12.39 1.66
C LEU A 48 -7.55 11.88 0.52
N GLN A 49 -8.87 11.83 0.72
CA GLN A 49 -9.82 11.44 -0.32
C GLN A 49 -9.87 12.47 -1.44
N ASP A 50 -9.97 13.76 -1.11
CA ASP A 50 -9.97 14.85 -2.10
C ASP A 50 -8.66 14.87 -2.91
N GLU A 51 -7.54 14.67 -2.22
CA GLU A 51 -6.21 14.54 -2.84
C GLU A 51 -6.18 13.35 -3.81
N SER A 52 -6.65 12.18 -3.39
CA SER A 52 -6.66 10.97 -4.22
C SER A 52 -7.50 11.13 -5.48
N ILE A 53 -8.67 11.78 -5.38
CA ILE A 53 -9.51 12.12 -6.54
C ILE A 53 -8.74 13.04 -7.50
N ARG A 54 -8.15 14.12 -6.97
CA ARG A 54 -7.38 15.05 -7.79
C ARG A 54 -6.22 14.38 -8.52
N ILE A 55 -5.46 13.52 -7.84
CA ILE A 55 -4.34 12.79 -8.47
C ILE A 55 -4.85 11.83 -9.55
N THR A 56 -5.99 11.18 -9.31
CA THR A 56 -6.62 10.29 -10.30
C THR A 56 -7.04 11.06 -11.56
N ASP A 57 -7.67 12.22 -11.38
CA ASP A 57 -8.06 13.10 -12.49
C ASP A 57 -6.84 13.63 -13.25
N GLU A 58 -5.80 14.03 -12.53
CA GLU A 58 -4.55 14.53 -13.12
C GLU A 58 -3.84 13.44 -13.94
N LEU A 59 -3.73 12.22 -13.42
CA LEU A 59 -3.19 11.06 -14.16
C LEU A 59 -4.03 10.75 -15.40
N SER A 60 -5.36 10.76 -15.27
CA SER A 60 -6.27 10.51 -16.40
C SER A 60 -6.08 11.54 -17.51
N GLN A 61 -5.98 12.83 -17.16
CA GLN A 61 -5.70 13.90 -18.11
C GLN A 61 -4.31 13.76 -18.74
N LEU A 62 -3.31 13.35 -17.95
CA LEU A 62 -1.94 13.18 -18.42
C LEU A 62 -1.86 12.09 -19.49
N TYR A 63 -2.47 10.92 -19.24
CA TYR A 63 -2.50 9.82 -20.21
C TYR A 63 -3.38 10.11 -21.42
N LEU A 64 -4.47 10.89 -21.25
CA LEU A 64 -5.28 11.35 -22.37
C LEU A 64 -4.49 12.30 -23.29
N THR A 65 -3.72 13.21 -22.71
CA THR A 65 -2.96 14.24 -23.44
C THR A 65 -1.70 13.65 -24.08
N TYR A 66 -1.05 12.69 -23.41
CA TYR A 66 0.19 12.06 -23.85
C TYR A 66 0.05 10.54 -23.90
N PRO A 67 -0.67 9.97 -24.89
CA PRO A 67 -0.85 8.52 -24.99
C PRO A 67 0.45 7.73 -25.07
N VAL A 68 1.52 8.36 -25.56
CA VAL A 68 2.87 7.80 -25.69
C VAL A 68 3.43 7.29 -24.34
N ILE A 69 3.03 7.90 -23.22
CA ILE A 69 3.49 7.51 -21.89
C ILE A 69 2.58 6.50 -21.18
N ALA A 70 1.45 6.10 -21.77
CA ALA A 70 0.57 5.12 -21.15
C ALA A 70 1.27 3.76 -20.93
N CYS A 71 2.27 3.44 -21.76
CA CYS A 71 3.10 2.26 -21.62
C CYS A 71 3.89 2.20 -20.31
N VAL A 72 4.22 3.35 -19.68
CA VAL A 72 4.97 3.35 -18.41
C VAL A 72 4.08 3.14 -17.20
N GLN A 73 2.76 3.24 -17.35
CA GLN A 73 1.79 3.13 -16.25
C GLN A 73 1.94 1.82 -15.47
N GLN A 74 2.21 0.71 -16.14
CA GLN A 74 2.35 -0.60 -15.48
C GLN A 74 3.70 -0.78 -14.78
N TYR A 75 4.68 0.07 -15.08
CA TYR A 75 6.07 -0.05 -14.65
C TYR A 75 6.47 1.01 -13.61
N TYR A 76 5.51 1.73 -13.03
CA TYR A 76 5.81 2.81 -12.07
C TYR A 76 6.62 2.36 -10.84
N HIS A 77 6.50 1.08 -10.46
CA HIS A 77 7.23 0.45 -9.36
C HIS A 77 8.61 -0.08 -9.77
N GLU A 78 8.87 -0.21 -11.07
CA GLU A 78 10.12 -0.73 -11.60
C GLU A 78 11.22 0.32 -11.59
N LYS A 79 12.45 -0.12 -11.32
CA LYS A 79 13.64 0.75 -11.32
C LYS A 79 14.20 1.01 -12.72
N GLU A 80 13.89 0.12 -13.66
CA GLU A 80 14.37 0.12 -15.05
C GLU A 80 13.21 0.31 -16.05
N PHE A 81 12.19 1.10 -15.66
CA PHE A 81 10.96 1.25 -16.44
C PHE A 81 11.19 1.70 -17.89
N LEU A 82 12.25 2.46 -18.20
CA LEU A 82 12.56 2.86 -19.58
C LEU A 82 12.93 1.66 -20.47
N TRP A 83 13.58 0.66 -19.90
CA TRP A 83 13.98 -0.56 -20.61
C TRP A 83 12.86 -1.59 -20.64
N GLU A 84 12.10 -1.70 -19.55
CA GLU A 84 11.03 -2.69 -19.41
C GLU A 84 9.73 -2.29 -20.10
N SER A 85 9.51 -0.99 -20.32
CA SER A 85 8.35 -0.48 -21.05
C SER A 85 8.60 -0.31 -22.54
N THR A 86 7.53 -0.21 -23.32
CA THR A 86 7.59 0.09 -24.76
C THR A 86 7.70 1.60 -25.08
N PHE A 87 8.08 2.41 -24.09
CA PHE A 87 8.13 3.87 -24.23
C PHE A 87 9.10 4.28 -25.33
N TYR A 88 10.32 3.75 -25.31
CA TYR A 88 11.31 4.12 -26.30
C TYR A 88 10.88 3.72 -27.72
N GLU A 89 10.29 2.55 -27.89
CA GLU A 89 9.78 2.04 -29.17
C GLU A 89 8.70 2.96 -29.75
N SER A 90 7.90 3.59 -28.91
CA SER A 90 6.81 4.50 -29.30
C SER A 90 7.29 5.87 -29.81
N LEU A 91 8.55 6.23 -29.59
CA LEU A 91 9.13 7.48 -30.06
C LEU A 91 9.43 7.46 -31.56
N ASP A 92 9.37 8.63 -32.20
CA ASP A 92 9.80 8.79 -33.59
C ASP A 92 11.33 8.77 -33.73
N LYS A 93 11.83 8.77 -34.97
CA LYS A 93 13.26 8.64 -35.26
C LYS A 93 14.09 9.80 -34.70
N GLU A 94 13.58 11.03 -34.74
CA GLU A 94 14.29 12.21 -34.26
C GLU A 94 14.35 12.20 -32.73
N GLN A 95 13.21 11.90 -32.09
CA GLN A 95 13.11 11.74 -30.65
C GLN A 95 14.05 10.63 -30.15
N LYS A 96 14.05 9.46 -30.78
CA LYS A 96 14.97 8.35 -30.45
C LYS A 96 16.43 8.78 -30.50
N SER A 97 16.81 9.54 -31.54
CA SER A 97 18.17 10.06 -31.68
C SER A 97 18.55 10.95 -30.50
N LYS A 98 17.64 11.83 -30.05
CA LYS A 98 17.87 12.70 -28.88
C LYS A 98 18.14 11.89 -27.62
N TRP A 99 17.30 10.90 -27.33
CA TRP A 99 17.44 10.00 -26.17
C TRP A 99 18.78 9.24 -26.16
N ILE A 100 19.25 8.72 -27.30
CA ILE A 100 20.56 8.03 -27.39
C ILE A 100 21.72 9.02 -27.22
N SER A 101 21.60 10.21 -27.80
CA SER A 101 22.68 11.22 -27.82
C SER A 101 22.83 11.99 -26.51
N TYR A 102 21.85 11.89 -25.61
CA TYR A 102 21.84 12.66 -24.37
C TYR A 102 23.04 12.37 -23.48
N SER A 103 23.62 13.44 -22.93
CA SER A 103 24.75 13.36 -22.00
C SER A 103 24.29 13.77 -20.60
N PRO A 104 24.42 12.90 -19.58
CA PRO A 104 24.00 13.21 -18.22
C PRO A 104 24.84 14.32 -17.57
N LEU A 105 25.99 14.68 -18.15
CA LEU A 105 26.89 15.70 -17.60
C LEU A 105 26.26 17.10 -17.58
N HIS A 106 25.27 17.35 -18.44
CA HIS A 106 24.54 18.62 -18.49
C HIS A 106 23.34 18.65 -17.53
N PHE A 107 23.03 17.53 -16.88
CA PHE A 107 21.91 17.45 -15.96
C PHE A 107 22.21 18.12 -14.63
N GLN A 108 21.30 18.96 -14.17
CA GLN A 108 21.32 19.59 -12.86
C GLN A 108 19.92 19.50 -12.24
N LEU A 109 19.83 18.81 -11.09
CA LEU A 109 18.56 18.64 -10.39
C LEU A 109 17.93 19.98 -10.01
N SER A 110 18.73 20.97 -9.60
CA SER A 110 18.24 22.32 -9.26
C SER A 110 17.54 23.02 -10.42
N THR A 111 18.08 22.88 -11.63
CA THR A 111 17.48 23.44 -12.85
C THR A 111 16.14 22.77 -13.15
N PHE A 112 16.08 21.44 -13.03
CA PHE A 112 14.84 20.69 -13.17
C PHE A 112 13.80 21.05 -12.10
N THR A 113 14.21 21.26 -10.84
CA THR A 113 13.29 21.64 -9.76
C THR A 113 12.73 23.05 -9.96
N ALA A 114 13.53 23.98 -10.50
CA ALA A 114 13.08 25.33 -10.81
C ALA A 114 12.16 25.38 -12.04
N ASN A 115 12.43 24.55 -13.05
CA ASN A 115 11.61 24.40 -14.24
C ASN A 115 11.57 22.94 -14.68
N HIS A 116 10.43 22.26 -14.44
CA HIS A 116 10.27 20.84 -14.74
C HIS A 116 10.40 20.50 -16.22
N THR A 117 10.13 21.43 -17.13
CA THR A 117 10.22 21.19 -18.59
C THR A 117 11.58 21.57 -19.17
N ALA A 118 12.56 21.96 -18.34
CA ALA A 118 13.86 22.47 -18.80
C ALA A 118 14.64 21.49 -19.70
N TYR A 119 14.38 20.18 -19.57
CA TYR A 119 15.07 19.13 -20.31
C TYR A 119 14.23 18.52 -21.44
N ASP A 120 12.99 18.97 -21.66
CA ASP A 120 12.09 18.33 -22.64
C ASP A 120 12.52 18.54 -24.10
N GLU A 121 13.28 19.60 -24.39
CA GLU A 121 13.85 19.81 -25.72
C GLU A 121 14.96 18.79 -26.05
N GLU A 122 15.76 18.42 -25.05
CA GLU A 122 16.87 17.47 -25.15
C GLU A 122 16.40 16.02 -24.95
N LEU A 123 15.38 15.81 -24.12
CA LEU A 123 14.78 14.52 -23.81
C LEU A 123 13.26 14.63 -23.97
N PRO A 124 12.72 14.34 -25.16
CA PRO A 124 11.28 14.41 -25.42
C PRO A 124 10.47 13.64 -24.38
N TYR A 125 9.46 14.30 -23.81
CA TYR A 125 8.55 13.78 -22.77
C TYR A 125 9.20 13.50 -21.41
N PHE A 126 10.44 13.92 -21.16
CA PHE A 126 11.13 13.64 -19.91
C PHE A 126 10.35 14.09 -18.67
N SER A 127 9.91 15.35 -18.65
CA SER A 127 9.14 15.92 -17.55
C SER A 127 7.81 15.20 -17.34
N ILE A 128 7.17 14.81 -18.43
CA ILE A 128 5.87 14.14 -18.46
C ILE A 128 5.97 12.71 -17.92
N VAL A 129 6.99 11.95 -18.33
CA VAL A 129 7.24 10.60 -17.80
C VAL A 129 7.61 10.66 -16.32
N VAL A 130 8.49 11.58 -15.92
CA VAL A 130 8.83 11.77 -14.50
C VAL A 130 7.58 12.10 -13.69
N ARG A 131 6.75 13.04 -14.16
CA ARG A 131 5.51 13.42 -13.50
C ARG A 131 4.54 12.24 -13.38
N ALA A 132 4.32 11.49 -14.46
CA ALA A 132 3.45 10.32 -14.46
C ALA A 132 3.86 9.33 -13.36
N ILE A 133 5.14 8.95 -13.32
CA ILE A 133 5.63 7.97 -12.35
C ILE A 133 5.57 8.49 -10.91
N VAL A 134 5.88 9.77 -10.69
CA VAL A 134 5.72 10.39 -9.36
C VAL A 134 4.27 10.33 -8.91
N LEU A 135 3.33 10.68 -9.79
CA LEU A 135 1.90 10.67 -9.48
C LEU A 135 1.36 9.26 -9.26
N GLU A 136 1.82 8.25 -10.02
CA GLU A 136 1.44 6.84 -9.80
C GLU A 136 1.92 6.34 -8.43
N ARG A 137 3.21 6.58 -8.10
CA ARG A 137 3.76 6.24 -6.79
C ARG A 137 3.04 6.96 -5.66
N TYR A 138 2.74 8.24 -5.86
CA TYR A 138 2.04 9.04 -4.88
C TYR A 138 0.58 8.61 -4.71
N SER A 139 -0.11 8.25 -5.79
CA SER A 139 -1.46 7.68 -5.76
C SER A 139 -1.48 6.40 -4.92
N HIS A 140 -0.52 5.50 -5.13
CA HIS A 140 -0.36 4.30 -4.32
C HIS A 140 -0.12 4.62 -2.83
N PHE A 141 0.74 5.60 -2.55
CA PHE A 141 0.96 6.07 -1.18
C PHE A 141 -0.32 6.63 -0.53
N LEU A 142 -1.10 7.44 -1.24
CA LEU A 142 -2.37 7.99 -0.74
C LEU A 142 -3.37 6.88 -0.42
N TYR A 143 -3.47 5.87 -1.29
CA TYR A 143 -4.30 4.69 -1.04
C TYR A 143 -3.94 4.03 0.30
N GLN A 144 -2.64 3.78 0.54
CA GLN A 144 -2.18 3.21 1.80
C GLN A 144 -2.50 4.10 3.03
N GLN A 145 -2.41 5.43 2.89
CA GLN A 145 -2.78 6.35 3.98
C GLN A 145 -4.28 6.34 4.27
N ILE A 146 -5.12 6.28 3.23
CA ILE A 146 -6.58 6.19 3.37
C ILE A 146 -6.96 4.86 4.04
N GLU A 147 -6.38 3.75 3.58
CA GLU A 147 -6.61 2.43 4.16
C GLU A 147 -6.21 2.41 5.65
N SER A 148 -5.05 2.98 5.99
CA SER A 148 -4.61 3.14 7.39
C SER A 148 -5.60 3.97 8.22
N CYS A 149 -6.19 5.02 7.64
CA CYS A 149 -7.22 5.80 8.33
C CYS A 149 -8.49 4.95 8.56
N LEU A 150 -8.97 4.22 7.57
CA LEU A 150 -10.16 3.36 7.70
C LEU A 150 -9.98 2.34 8.84
N LEU A 151 -8.81 1.71 8.92
CA LEU A 151 -8.50 0.77 10.00
C LEU A 151 -8.56 1.44 11.39
N LYS A 152 -7.99 2.65 11.54
CA LYS A 152 -8.03 3.40 12.81
C LYS A 152 -9.44 3.82 13.22
N ALA A 153 -10.28 4.22 12.26
CA ALA A 153 -11.67 4.59 12.54
C ALA A 153 -12.45 3.42 13.15
N HIS A 154 -12.23 2.21 12.62
CA HIS A 154 -12.86 1.00 13.16
C HIS A 154 -12.38 0.64 14.56
N THR A 155 -11.11 0.88 14.89
CA THR A 155 -10.59 0.68 16.26
C THR A 155 -11.20 1.67 17.26
N ILE A 156 -11.27 2.96 16.92
CA ILE A 156 -11.85 3.99 17.81
C ILE A 156 -13.33 3.71 18.10
N GLN A 157 -14.11 3.30 17.09
CA GLN A 157 -15.51 2.94 17.28
C GLN A 157 -15.69 1.73 18.23
N GLN A 158 -14.77 0.77 18.24
CA GLN A 158 -14.80 -0.38 19.15
C GLN A 158 -14.41 -0.02 20.59
N ASP A 159 -13.52 0.96 20.78
CA ASP A 159 -13.15 1.47 22.11
C ASP A 159 -14.27 2.34 22.71
N ASP A 160 -14.94 3.19 21.92
CA ASP A 160 -16.08 4.00 22.37
C ASP A 160 -17.30 3.13 22.75
N GLU A 161 -17.60 2.08 21.97
CA GLU A 161 -18.65 1.10 22.32
C GLU A 161 -18.29 0.30 23.59
N SER A 162 -17.01 0.04 23.84
CA SER A 162 -16.55 -0.62 25.08
C SER A 162 -16.62 0.29 26.30
N THR A 163 -16.53 1.61 26.11
CA THR A 163 -16.57 2.61 27.19
C THR A 163 -18.01 2.97 27.58
N MET A 164 -18.95 3.01 26.64
CA MET A 164 -20.38 3.19 26.96
C MET A 164 -20.98 2.00 27.74
N ILE A 165 -20.41 0.80 27.62
CA ILE A 165 -20.84 -0.37 28.40
C ILE A 165 -20.25 -0.35 29.83
N ALA A 166 -19.22 0.47 30.10
CA ALA A 166 -18.56 0.50 31.41
C ALA A 166 -19.30 1.38 32.44
N GLU A 167 -20.11 2.37 32.03
CA GLU A 167 -20.86 3.22 32.96
C GLU A 167 -22.27 2.70 33.32
N GLU A 168 -22.76 1.63 32.68
CA GLU A 168 -24.09 1.05 32.98
C GLU A 168 -24.07 -0.40 33.48
N VAL A 169 -22.92 -0.91 33.96
CA VAL A 169 -22.84 -2.25 34.56
C VAL A 169 -22.36 -2.17 36.01
N GLU A 170 -23.10 -1.42 36.82
CA GLU A 170 -23.24 -1.77 38.22
C GLU A 170 -24.46 -2.69 38.35
N THR A 171 -24.21 -3.96 38.68
CA THR A 171 -25.17 -5.01 39.06
C THR A 171 -25.73 -6.00 38.02
N TYR A 172 -24.92 -6.72 37.24
CA TYR A 172 -25.36 -8.06 36.80
C TYR A 172 -24.24 -9.11 36.81
N ARG A 173 -24.27 -10.02 37.79
CA ARG A 173 -23.54 -11.30 37.76
C ARG A 173 -24.02 -12.13 36.56
N PRO A 174 -23.14 -12.63 35.68
CA PRO A 174 -23.59 -13.50 34.62
C PRO A 174 -23.87 -14.90 35.20
N LYS A 175 -25.14 -15.32 35.10
CA LYS A 175 -25.52 -16.73 35.26
C LYS A 175 -24.87 -17.54 34.13
N LYS A 176 -24.31 -18.70 34.47
CA LYS A 176 -23.79 -19.71 33.52
C LYS A 176 -24.79 -19.90 32.37
N LYS A 177 -24.39 -19.58 31.15
CA LYS A 177 -25.13 -19.94 29.94
C LYS A 177 -24.93 -21.43 29.71
N THR A 178 -26.00 -22.21 29.89
CA THR A 178 -26.05 -23.62 29.48
C THR A 178 -26.15 -23.68 27.96
N VAL A 179 -25.21 -24.33 27.30
CA VAL A 179 -25.22 -24.56 25.85
C VAL A 179 -26.28 -25.62 25.54
N VAL A 180 -27.19 -25.32 24.62
CA VAL A 180 -28.17 -26.28 24.09
C VAL A 180 -27.89 -26.45 22.59
N GLY A 181 -27.56 -27.68 22.18
CA GLY A 181 -27.32 -28.06 20.79
C GLY A 181 -26.32 -29.20 20.66
N THR A 182 -26.79 -30.39 20.30
CA THR A 182 -25.97 -31.57 19.99
C THR A 182 -25.69 -31.66 18.48
N SER A 183 -24.72 -30.88 18.01
CA SER A 183 -23.70 -31.30 17.04
C SER A 183 -22.72 -30.15 16.89
N ASN A 184 -21.43 -30.43 17.05
CA ASN A 184 -20.40 -29.44 16.78
C ASN A 184 -20.36 -29.19 15.26
N PRO A 185 -20.63 -27.96 14.78
CA PRO A 185 -20.55 -27.66 13.34
C PRO A 185 -19.10 -27.70 12.81
N PHE A 186 -18.11 -27.69 13.70
CA PHE A 186 -16.68 -27.70 13.39
C PHE A 186 -16.04 -29.07 13.69
N HIS A 187 -16.17 -30.03 12.77
CA HIS A 187 -15.33 -31.22 12.82
C HIS A 187 -14.04 -30.95 12.06
N HIS A 188 -12.93 -30.72 12.77
CA HIS A 188 -11.62 -30.60 12.15
C HIS A 188 -11.06 -32.00 11.83
N THR A 189 -10.43 -32.16 10.66
CA THR A 189 -9.75 -33.42 10.25
C THR A 189 -8.23 -33.31 10.38
N LEU A 190 -7.75 -32.39 11.22
CA LEU A 190 -6.33 -32.07 11.34
C LEU A 190 -5.58 -33.10 12.17
N GLU A 191 -4.40 -33.49 11.72
CA GLU A 191 -3.48 -34.34 12.47
C GLU A 191 -2.75 -33.54 13.57
N ALA A 192 -2.25 -34.23 14.60
CA ALA A 192 -1.62 -33.59 15.76
C ALA A 192 -0.46 -32.63 15.39
N TRP A 193 0.32 -32.94 14.35
CA TRP A 193 1.40 -32.07 13.90
C TRP A 193 0.87 -30.80 13.22
N GLN A 194 -0.28 -30.87 12.53
CA GLN A 194 -0.94 -29.73 11.90
C GLN A 194 -1.51 -28.79 12.96
N ILE A 195 -2.13 -29.35 14.01
CA ILE A 195 -2.61 -28.57 15.16
C ILE A 195 -1.43 -27.88 15.85
N LYS A 196 -0.30 -28.57 16.04
CA LYS A 196 0.90 -27.98 16.64
C LYS A 196 1.45 -26.81 15.81
N LEU A 197 1.55 -26.99 14.49
CA LEU A 197 2.00 -25.93 13.58
C LEU A 197 1.04 -24.73 13.57
N LEU A 198 -0.27 -24.99 13.51
CA LEU A 198 -1.29 -23.95 13.56
C LEU A 198 -1.26 -23.18 14.89
N THR A 199 -1.05 -23.88 16.01
CA THR A 199 -0.89 -23.26 17.32
C THR A 199 0.28 -22.28 17.33
N GLU A 200 1.42 -22.65 16.73
CA GLU A 200 2.57 -21.76 16.60
C GLU A 200 2.24 -20.52 15.75
N CYS A 201 1.56 -20.70 14.62
CA CYS A 201 1.13 -19.60 13.74
C CYS A 201 0.14 -18.64 14.42
N VAL A 202 -0.85 -19.19 15.14
CA VAL A 202 -1.86 -18.43 15.88
C VAL A 202 -1.22 -17.62 17.01
N ASN A 203 -0.26 -18.20 17.74
CA ASN A 203 0.48 -17.50 18.78
C ASN A 203 1.41 -16.43 18.20
N ARG A 204 2.10 -16.73 17.09
CA ARG A 204 3.02 -15.78 16.43
C ARG A 204 2.29 -14.59 15.82
N SER A 205 1.10 -14.81 15.26
CA SER A 205 0.23 -13.75 14.76
C SER A 205 -0.51 -13.00 15.88
N ARG A 206 -0.36 -13.44 17.13
CA ARG A 206 -1.03 -12.90 18.32
C ARG A 206 -2.55 -12.80 18.13
N MET A 207 -3.16 -13.80 17.49
CA MET A 207 -4.59 -13.81 17.19
C MET A 207 -5.46 -13.76 18.45
N PHE A 208 -4.98 -14.33 19.57
CA PHE A 208 -5.62 -14.29 20.87
C PHE A 208 -4.78 -13.49 21.87
N THR A 209 -5.44 -12.95 22.90
CA THR A 209 -4.80 -12.22 24.02
C THR A 209 -3.88 -13.12 24.85
N THR A 210 -4.03 -14.43 24.71
CA THR A 210 -3.33 -15.46 25.48
C THR A 210 -2.64 -16.43 24.54
N THR A 211 -1.47 -16.92 24.95
CA THR A 211 -0.75 -17.98 24.25
C THR A 211 -1.52 -19.30 24.38
N LEU A 212 -1.86 -19.92 23.25
CA LEU A 212 -2.57 -21.19 23.21
C LEU A 212 -1.60 -22.37 23.28
N THR A 213 -2.04 -23.47 23.90
CA THR A 213 -1.43 -24.79 23.74
C THR A 213 -2.15 -25.57 22.63
N PRO A 214 -1.51 -26.60 22.06
CA PRO A 214 -2.17 -27.47 21.09
C PRO A 214 -3.44 -28.13 21.65
N GLU A 215 -3.48 -28.45 22.96
CA GLU A 215 -4.71 -28.99 23.58
C GLU A 215 -5.84 -27.95 23.55
N ILE A 216 -5.56 -26.71 23.96
CA ILE A 216 -6.56 -25.63 23.97
C ILE A 216 -7.10 -25.36 22.56
N LEU A 217 -6.24 -25.38 21.54
CA LEU A 217 -6.67 -25.18 20.15
C LEU A 217 -7.48 -26.38 19.63
N THR A 218 -7.16 -27.59 20.06
CA THR A 218 -7.95 -28.80 19.76
C THR A 218 -9.34 -28.70 20.38
N ASP A 219 -9.42 -28.40 21.67
CA ASP A 219 -10.68 -28.26 22.40
C ASP A 219 -11.55 -27.13 21.84
N PHE A 220 -10.91 -26.07 21.33
CA PHE A 220 -11.57 -24.98 20.63
C PHE A 220 -12.23 -25.44 19.34
N PHE A 221 -11.53 -26.21 18.49
CA PHE A 221 -12.14 -26.77 17.28
C PHE A 221 -13.19 -27.85 17.59
N GLU A 222 -13.02 -28.62 18.68
CA GLU A 222 -13.99 -29.62 19.10
C GLU A 222 -15.22 -29.04 19.82
N GLY A 223 -15.25 -27.72 20.06
CA GLY A 223 -16.32 -27.06 20.80
C GLY A 223 -16.39 -27.48 22.28
N LYS A 224 -15.27 -27.98 22.83
CA LYS A 224 -15.12 -28.44 24.22
C LYS A 224 -14.35 -27.47 25.11
N LEU A 225 -13.96 -26.32 24.56
CA LEU A 225 -13.17 -25.32 25.28
C LEU A 225 -13.85 -24.90 26.59
N GLU A 226 -13.14 -25.10 27.71
CA GLU A 226 -13.55 -24.58 29.00
C GLU A 226 -13.13 -23.12 29.16
N GLY A 227 -14.09 -22.21 29.00
CA GLY A 227 -13.89 -20.77 29.17
C GLY A 227 -14.03 -19.99 27.86
N VAL A 228 -13.45 -18.78 27.82
CA VAL A 228 -13.56 -17.87 26.68
C VAL A 228 -12.16 -17.50 26.20
N LEU A 229 -11.89 -17.72 24.91
CA LEU A 229 -10.72 -17.16 24.25
C LEU A 229 -11.06 -15.77 23.72
N ILE A 230 -10.32 -14.77 24.20
CA ILE A 230 -10.47 -13.38 23.75
C ILE A 230 -9.52 -13.17 22.58
N SER A 231 -10.05 -12.75 21.43
CA SER A 231 -9.23 -12.45 20.25
C SER A 231 -8.69 -11.03 20.31
N ASN A 232 -7.42 -10.85 19.92
CA ASN A 232 -6.85 -9.52 19.67
C ASN A 232 -7.27 -8.97 18.31
N ASN A 233 -7.69 -9.83 17.38
CA ASN A 233 -8.01 -9.46 16.01
C ASN A 233 -9.17 -10.31 15.49
N ASN A 234 -10.39 -9.83 15.74
CA ASN A 234 -11.64 -10.50 15.34
C ASN A 234 -11.74 -10.73 13.83
N ARG A 235 -11.13 -9.85 13.01
CA ARG A 235 -11.11 -10.03 11.55
C ARG A 235 -10.20 -11.18 11.14
N LEU A 236 -9.02 -11.31 11.76
CA LEU A 236 -8.12 -12.43 11.54
C LEU A 236 -8.73 -13.75 12.05
N LEU A 237 -9.43 -13.73 13.20
CA LEU A 237 -10.17 -14.87 13.70
C LEU A 237 -11.30 -15.29 12.73
N ALA A 238 -12.02 -14.33 12.15
CA ALA A 238 -13.05 -14.63 11.16
C ALA A 238 -12.50 -15.31 9.90
N TYR A 239 -11.35 -14.84 9.38
CA TYR A 239 -10.66 -15.50 8.26
C TYR A 239 -10.08 -16.88 8.63
N PHE A 240 -9.69 -17.05 9.89
CA PHE A 240 -9.20 -18.34 10.38
C PHE A 240 -10.32 -19.38 10.49
N MET A 241 -11.56 -18.93 10.65
CA MET A 241 -12.75 -19.77 10.81
C MET A 241 -13.57 -19.96 9.52
N SER A 242 -13.21 -19.25 8.45
CA SER A 242 -13.83 -19.37 7.12
C SER A 242 -13.18 -20.46 6.29
#